data_AF-A0AAN7ZUF4-F1
#
_entry.id   AF-A0AAN7ZUF4-F1
#
_cell.length_a   1.000
_cell.length_b   1.000
_cell.length_c   1.000
_cell.angle_alpha   90.00
_cell.angle_beta   90.00
_cell.angle_gamma   90.00
#
_symmetry.space_group_name_H-M   'P 1'
#
loop_
_entity.id
_entity.type
_entity.pdbx_description
1 polymer ?
#
loop_
_entity_poly.entity_id
_entity_poly.type
_entity_poly.pdbx_seq_one_letter_code
_entity_poly.pdbx_strand_id
1 'polypeptide(L)'
;MENVCKEMISYLNNHKFSIRADELALKFTGSNVMTCAYGMVGESFSSGTCVMNEIRESMSMSTKIGVVTHTLGLFCPNLCKLLNISYLGKQVPVSFGNLIRSAVKSRERTKNVSNDFVDFLIECKRKGDLSFLGHAMTFFLDGYETSAYLLTYTLLELARNPSVQVEAQSEIDVVCKAHNTIYSYGALKELSYLEDIIYETLRIHPVIKFLNRSCTKECLLPSPYQDSDGMFVQIKKGTQIFIPVEAIHRDTKYYHDPKKFDPHRFKQENRSRRPKQSFLGFGDGPRICPGQQFAVTQIKIALAAILLHFNISINAKTIFPLRKKFYHLSKFPKNEIWLDFSVRTTQTKQ
;
A
#
# COMPACT_ATOMS: atom_id res chain seq x y z
N MET A 1 -3.88 -15.73 1.36
CA MET A 1 -3.61 -14.76 2.45
C MET A 1 -3.62 -15.43 3.83
N GLU A 2 -4.57 -16.31 4.16
CA GLU A 2 -4.60 -17.01 5.47
C GLU A 2 -3.29 -17.73 5.81
N ASN A 3 -2.74 -18.51 4.88
CA ASN A 3 -1.45 -19.21 5.11
C ASN A 3 -0.31 -18.23 5.43
N VAL A 4 -0.24 -17.10 4.70
CA VAL A 4 0.75 -16.04 4.95
C VAL A 4 0.53 -15.40 6.33
N CYS A 5 -0.71 -15.29 6.81
CA CYS A 5 -0.99 -14.84 8.17
C CYS A 5 -0.47 -15.86 9.20
N LYS A 6 -0.72 -17.16 9.00
CA LYS A 6 -0.22 -18.22 9.89
C LYS A 6 1.31 -18.20 9.98
N GLU A 7 1.99 -18.05 8.84
CA GLU A 7 3.44 -17.88 8.79
C GLU A 7 3.90 -16.62 9.54
N MET A 8 3.24 -15.48 9.33
CA MET A 8 3.54 -14.23 10.02
C MET A 8 3.39 -14.36 11.55
N ILE A 9 2.32 -14.99 12.03
CA ILE A 9 2.08 -15.20 13.46
C ILE A 9 3.12 -16.16 14.06
N SER A 10 3.45 -17.25 13.36
CA SER A 10 4.55 -18.15 13.75
C SER A 10 5.88 -17.42 13.83
N TYR A 11 6.17 -16.58 12.83
CA TYR A 11 7.39 -15.78 12.78
C TYR A 11 7.47 -14.77 13.95
N LEU A 12 6.37 -14.09 14.30
CA LEU A 12 6.30 -13.19 15.46
C LEU A 12 6.52 -13.93 16.79
N ASN A 13 5.95 -15.12 16.96
CA ASN A 13 6.16 -15.93 18.16
C ASN A 13 7.63 -16.34 18.36
N ASN A 14 8.37 -16.52 17.26
CA ASN A 14 9.78 -16.96 17.31
C ASN A 14 10.79 -15.81 17.51
N HIS A 15 10.44 -14.55 17.24
CA HIS A 15 11.39 -13.42 17.17
C HIS A 15 11.51 -12.55 18.44
N LYS A 16 11.32 -13.11 19.64
CA LYS A 16 11.48 -12.38 20.93
C LYS A 16 10.78 -11.01 20.95
N PHE A 17 9.55 -10.95 20.44
CA PHE A 17 8.60 -9.85 20.57
C PHE A 17 8.96 -8.49 19.97
N SER A 18 10.20 -8.21 19.54
CA SER A 18 10.60 -6.90 18.98
C SER A 18 11.03 -7.01 17.52
N ILE A 19 10.35 -6.28 16.63
CA ILE A 19 10.62 -6.35 15.19
C ILE A 19 10.50 -5.00 14.50
N ARG A 20 11.26 -4.84 13.42
CA ARG A 20 11.10 -3.77 12.45
C ARG A 20 9.78 -3.89 11.70
N ALA A 21 8.93 -2.87 11.83
CA ALA A 21 7.60 -2.85 11.23
C ALA A 21 7.62 -2.82 9.69
N ASP A 22 8.68 -2.26 9.07
CA ASP A 22 8.88 -2.29 7.62
C ASP A 22 9.30 -3.68 7.13
N GLU A 23 10.16 -4.37 7.86
CA GLU A 23 10.55 -5.74 7.55
C GLU A 23 9.37 -6.71 7.60
N LEU A 24 8.60 -6.68 8.69
CA LEU A 24 7.39 -7.48 8.86
C LEU A 24 6.40 -7.24 7.71
N ALA A 25 6.16 -5.96 7.39
CA ALA A 25 5.22 -5.57 6.35
C ALA A 25 5.69 -6.00 4.96
N LEU A 26 6.98 -5.83 4.63
CA LEU A 26 7.56 -6.27 3.36
C LEU A 26 7.53 -7.80 3.24
N LYS A 27 7.79 -8.56 4.30
CA LYS A 27 7.65 -10.03 4.23
C LYS A 27 6.19 -10.42 3.92
N PHE A 28 5.25 -9.81 4.63
CA PHE A 28 3.83 -10.11 4.50
C PHE A 28 3.25 -9.75 3.11
N THR A 29 3.44 -8.50 2.66
CA THR A 29 2.88 -8.06 1.38
C THR A 29 3.58 -8.72 0.19
N GLY A 30 4.89 -8.95 0.29
CA GLY A 30 5.65 -9.68 -0.73
C GLY A 30 5.13 -11.11 -0.90
N SER A 31 4.90 -11.82 0.21
CA SER A 31 4.33 -13.17 0.16
C SER A 31 2.91 -13.19 -0.42
N ASN A 32 2.04 -12.25 -0.03
CA ASN A 32 0.69 -12.17 -0.58
C ASN A 32 0.68 -11.84 -2.07
N VAL A 33 1.54 -10.93 -2.54
CA VAL A 33 1.64 -10.64 -3.99
C VAL A 33 2.11 -11.89 -4.74
N MET A 34 3.14 -12.59 -4.26
CA MET A 34 3.62 -13.83 -4.89
C MET A 34 2.54 -14.90 -4.96
N THR A 35 1.84 -15.14 -3.86
CA THR A 35 0.84 -16.20 -3.79
C THR A 35 -0.46 -15.84 -4.50
N CYS A 36 -0.99 -14.63 -4.30
CA CYS A 36 -2.29 -14.25 -4.86
C CYS A 36 -2.19 -13.78 -6.32
N ALA A 37 -1.10 -13.15 -6.73
CA ALA A 37 -0.96 -12.63 -8.09
C ALA A 37 -0.21 -13.59 -9.03
N TYR A 38 0.79 -14.31 -8.52
CA TYR A 38 1.63 -15.17 -9.35
C TYR A 38 1.46 -16.66 -9.09
N GLY A 39 0.60 -17.05 -8.14
CA GLY A 39 0.41 -18.46 -7.79
C GLY A 39 1.69 -19.14 -7.29
N MET A 40 2.63 -18.34 -6.74
CA MET A 40 3.93 -18.80 -6.27
C MET A 40 3.99 -18.75 -4.74
N VAL A 41 4.66 -19.71 -4.12
CA VAL A 41 4.84 -19.71 -2.68
C VAL A 41 5.75 -18.55 -2.29
N GLY A 42 5.21 -17.64 -1.48
CA GLY A 42 5.95 -16.51 -0.94
C GLY A 42 6.61 -16.91 0.38
N GLU A 43 7.77 -17.56 0.33
CA GLU A 43 8.47 -18.08 1.53
C GLU A 43 9.21 -16.99 2.35
N SER A 44 8.73 -15.74 2.34
CA SER A 44 9.43 -14.57 2.90
C SER A 44 9.71 -14.66 4.40
N PHE A 45 8.92 -15.46 5.13
CA PHE A 45 9.05 -15.68 6.57
C PHE A 45 9.98 -16.84 6.94
N SER A 46 10.26 -17.77 6.02
CA SER A 46 11.14 -18.93 6.25
C SER A 46 12.54 -18.75 5.64
N SER A 47 12.68 -18.10 4.48
CA SER A 47 13.95 -18.00 3.74
C SER A 47 14.77 -16.72 3.98
N GLY A 48 14.39 -15.90 4.96
CA GLY A 48 15.12 -14.67 5.35
C GLY A 48 14.91 -13.48 4.40
N THR A 49 15.00 -13.66 3.08
CA THR A 49 14.76 -12.61 2.07
C THR A 49 13.79 -13.07 0.98
N CYS A 50 12.71 -12.30 0.78
CA CYS A 50 11.79 -12.50 -0.34
C CYS A 50 12.48 -12.13 -1.66
N VAL A 51 12.29 -12.91 -2.74
CA VAL A 51 12.69 -12.55 -4.12
C VAL A 51 12.26 -11.12 -4.49
N MET A 52 11.11 -10.69 -3.97
CA MET A 52 10.59 -9.33 -4.14
C MET A 52 11.54 -8.26 -3.60
N ASN A 53 12.21 -8.51 -2.47
CA ASN A 53 13.18 -7.57 -1.88
C ASN A 53 14.44 -7.44 -2.74
N GLU A 54 14.93 -8.54 -3.32
CA GLU A 54 16.10 -8.51 -4.22
C GLU A 54 15.79 -7.73 -5.51
N ILE A 55 14.60 -7.97 -6.07
CA ILE A 55 14.12 -7.24 -7.25
C ILE A 55 13.96 -5.75 -6.91
N ARG A 56 13.45 -5.40 -5.72
CA ARG A 56 13.36 -4.01 -5.25
C ARG A 56 14.74 -3.36 -5.12
N GLU A 57 15.69 -4.00 -4.45
CA GLU A 57 17.02 -3.41 -4.23
C GLU A 57 17.80 -3.21 -5.54
N SER A 58 17.49 -4.01 -6.57
CA SER A 58 18.09 -3.86 -7.91
C SER A 58 17.42 -2.81 -8.80
N MET A 59 16.29 -2.22 -8.39
CA MET A 59 15.64 -1.14 -9.15
C MET A 59 16.47 0.15 -9.13
N SER A 60 16.53 0.84 -10.27
CA SER A 60 17.28 2.10 -10.37
C SER A 60 16.84 3.15 -9.35
N MET A 61 15.54 3.24 -9.03
CA MET A 61 14.98 4.14 -8.00
C MET A 61 15.48 3.88 -6.57
N SER A 62 16.14 2.74 -6.32
CA SER A 62 16.80 2.45 -5.05
C SER A 62 18.09 3.25 -4.87
N THR A 63 18.62 3.85 -5.95
CA THR A 63 19.84 4.68 -5.96
C THR A 63 19.54 6.19 -6.00
N LYS A 64 20.46 7.02 -5.49
CA LYS A 64 20.36 8.49 -5.58
C LYS A 64 20.26 8.99 -7.03
N ILE A 65 21.00 8.36 -7.95
CA ILE A 65 21.00 8.71 -9.37
C ILE A 65 19.64 8.40 -10.00
N GLY A 66 19.08 7.22 -9.70
CA GLY A 66 17.77 6.82 -10.21
C GLY A 66 16.61 7.72 -9.76
N VAL A 67 16.74 8.36 -8.61
CA VAL A 67 15.76 9.36 -8.15
C VAL A 67 15.79 10.61 -9.01
N VAL A 68 16.99 11.10 -9.32
CA VAL A 68 17.16 12.28 -10.18
C VAL A 68 16.62 11.97 -11.57
N THR A 69 16.95 10.81 -12.13
CA THR A 69 16.43 10.40 -13.44
C THR A 69 14.92 10.19 -13.43
N HIS A 70 14.33 9.67 -12.35
CA HIS A 70 12.88 9.58 -12.22
C HIS A 70 12.22 10.95 -12.17
N THR A 71 12.78 11.88 -11.38
CA THR A 71 12.28 13.25 -11.29
C THR A 71 12.35 13.93 -12.66
N LEU A 72 13.46 13.77 -13.39
CA LEU A 72 13.58 14.23 -14.77
C LEU A 72 12.52 13.59 -15.70
N GLY A 73 12.18 12.32 -15.51
CA GLY A 73 11.13 11.66 -16.28
C GLY A 73 9.73 12.23 -16.03
N LEU A 74 9.46 12.69 -14.81
CA LEU A 74 8.17 13.32 -14.45
C LEU A 74 8.00 14.70 -15.08
N PHE A 75 9.07 15.51 -15.14
CA PHE A 75 8.99 16.89 -15.65
C PHE A 75 9.40 17.02 -17.13
N CYS A 76 10.28 16.16 -17.60
CA CYS A 76 10.89 16.21 -18.93
C CYS A 76 10.86 14.82 -19.61
N PRO A 77 9.68 14.20 -19.81
CA PRO A 77 9.57 12.83 -20.34
C PRO A 77 10.21 12.66 -21.72
N ASN A 78 10.16 13.70 -22.57
CA ASN A 78 10.78 13.68 -23.90
C ASN A 78 12.31 13.59 -23.83
N LEU A 79 12.94 14.22 -22.83
CA LEU A 79 14.38 14.15 -22.62
C LEU A 79 14.81 12.76 -22.16
N CYS A 80 14.06 12.15 -21.23
CA CYS A 80 14.33 10.78 -20.80
C CYS A 80 14.17 9.77 -21.93
N LYS A 81 13.19 9.98 -22.82
CA LYS A 81 13.01 9.18 -24.03
C LYS A 81 14.19 9.33 -24.99
N LEU A 82 14.68 10.55 -25.21
CA LEU A 82 15.84 10.83 -26.05
C LEU A 82 17.12 10.15 -25.51
N LEU A 83 17.32 10.16 -24.19
CA LEU A 83 18.49 9.60 -23.52
C LEU A 83 18.35 8.10 -23.19
N ASN A 84 17.24 7.46 -23.59
CA ASN A 84 16.93 6.05 -23.29
C ASN A 84 17.11 5.67 -21.81
N ILE A 85 16.66 6.56 -20.93
CA ILE A 85 16.76 6.38 -19.47
C ILE A 85 15.68 5.40 -19.02
N SER A 86 16.08 4.21 -18.57
CA SER A 86 15.16 3.21 -18.02
C SER A 86 14.76 3.56 -16.59
N TYR A 87 13.46 3.47 -16.31
CA TYR A 87 12.90 3.63 -14.96
C TYR A 87 13.25 2.46 -14.02
N LEU A 88 13.24 1.22 -14.55
CA LEU A 88 13.46 -0.01 -13.78
C LEU A 88 14.93 -0.46 -13.77
N GLY A 89 15.80 0.21 -14.52
CA GLY A 89 17.14 -0.29 -14.83
C GLY A 89 17.12 -1.35 -15.94
N LYS A 90 18.27 -1.92 -16.26
CA LYS A 90 18.42 -2.91 -17.35
C LYS A 90 18.26 -4.37 -16.88
N GLN A 91 18.59 -4.67 -15.62
CA GLN A 91 18.60 -6.04 -15.09
C GLN A 91 17.22 -6.49 -14.57
N VAL A 92 16.47 -5.60 -13.92
CA VAL A 92 15.15 -5.92 -13.33
C VAL A 92 14.17 -6.50 -14.37
N PRO A 93 14.03 -5.95 -15.59
CA PRO A 93 13.13 -6.52 -16.58
C PRO A 93 13.51 -7.95 -17.01
N VAL A 94 14.80 -8.29 -16.98
CA VAL A 94 15.28 -9.63 -17.37
C VAL A 94 14.99 -10.63 -16.25
N SER A 95 15.41 -10.33 -15.02
CA SER A 95 15.21 -11.24 -13.88
C SER A 95 13.72 -11.46 -13.59
N PHE A 96 12.92 -10.39 -13.56
CA PHE A 96 11.49 -10.50 -13.37
C PHE A 96 10.80 -11.15 -14.58
N GLY A 97 11.23 -10.83 -15.81
CA GLY A 97 10.72 -11.47 -17.01
C GLY A 97 10.90 -12.99 -16.99
N ASN A 98 12.03 -13.47 -16.49
CA ASN A 98 12.29 -14.91 -16.32
C ASN A 98 11.37 -15.52 -15.26
N LEU A 99 11.18 -14.85 -14.12
CA LEU A 99 10.27 -15.29 -13.06
C LEU A 99 8.83 -15.48 -13.58
N ILE A 100 8.29 -14.46 -14.27
CA ILE A 100 6.92 -14.51 -14.80
C ILE A 100 6.77 -15.56 -15.90
N ARG A 101 7.76 -15.70 -16.79
CA ARG A 101 7.76 -16.75 -17.82
C ARG A 101 7.76 -18.14 -17.19
N SER A 102 8.51 -18.34 -16.10
CA SER A 102 8.51 -19.60 -15.35
C SER A 102 7.17 -19.88 -14.67
N ALA A 103 6.55 -18.87 -14.05
CA ALA A 103 5.22 -18.99 -13.44
C ALA A 103 4.15 -19.36 -14.48
N VAL A 104 4.12 -18.65 -15.61
CA VAL A 104 3.22 -18.92 -16.75
C VAL A 104 3.43 -20.35 -17.29
N LYS A 105 4.69 -20.77 -17.53
CA LYS A 105 4.99 -22.12 -18.01
C LYS A 105 4.57 -23.20 -17.02
N SER A 106 4.77 -22.96 -15.73
CA SER A 106 4.35 -23.89 -14.67
C SER A 106 2.83 -24.09 -14.70
N ARG A 107 2.07 -22.98 -14.80
CA ARG A 107 0.60 -22.98 -14.90
C ARG A 107 0.08 -23.66 -16.18
N GLU A 108 0.69 -23.38 -17.32
CA GLU A 108 0.36 -24.02 -18.61
C GLU A 108 0.58 -25.55 -18.55
N ARG A 109 1.58 -26.03 -17.79
CA ARG A 109 1.85 -27.47 -17.61
C ARG A 109 0.85 -28.16 -16.69
N THR A 110 0.47 -27.54 -15.57
CA THR A 110 -0.44 -28.14 -14.59
C THR A 110 -1.90 -28.12 -15.03
N LYS A 111 -2.25 -27.30 -16.05
CA LYS A 111 -3.63 -27.11 -16.55
C LYS A 111 -4.65 -26.70 -15.47
N ASN A 112 -4.18 -26.15 -14.34
CA ASN A 112 -5.03 -25.68 -13.26
C ASN A 112 -5.48 -24.24 -13.52
N VAL A 113 -6.78 -24.03 -13.73
CA VAL A 113 -7.37 -22.69 -13.81
C VAL A 113 -7.72 -22.23 -12.40
N SER A 114 -7.24 -21.06 -11.99
CA SER A 114 -7.54 -20.47 -10.67
C SER A 114 -8.25 -19.12 -10.76
N ASN A 115 -8.49 -18.61 -11.97
CA ASN A 115 -9.01 -17.27 -12.26
C ASN A 115 -8.21 -16.19 -11.52
N ASP A 116 -6.90 -16.38 -11.46
CA ASP A 116 -5.97 -15.46 -10.81
C ASP A 116 -5.28 -14.56 -11.86
N PHE A 117 -4.35 -13.72 -11.38
CA PHE A 117 -3.66 -12.79 -12.25
C PHE A 117 -2.71 -13.49 -13.24
N VAL A 118 -2.24 -14.72 -12.97
CA VAL A 118 -1.47 -15.50 -13.96
C VAL A 118 -2.36 -15.92 -15.13
N ASP A 119 -3.61 -16.33 -14.87
CA ASP A 119 -4.55 -16.67 -15.93
C ASP A 119 -4.83 -15.46 -16.84
N PHE A 120 -4.96 -14.26 -16.24
CA PHE A 120 -5.03 -13.00 -17.00
C PHE A 120 -3.77 -12.77 -17.85
N LEU A 121 -2.57 -12.99 -17.31
CA LEU A 121 -1.32 -12.85 -18.06
C LEU A 121 -1.21 -13.86 -19.22
N ILE A 122 -1.68 -15.11 -19.03
CA ILE A 122 -1.77 -16.13 -20.07
C ILE A 122 -2.71 -15.67 -21.19
N GLU A 123 -3.87 -15.11 -20.84
CA GLU A 123 -4.82 -14.59 -21.82
C GLU A 123 -4.23 -13.43 -22.63
N CYS A 124 -3.58 -12.47 -21.97
CA CYS A 124 -2.85 -11.37 -22.64
C CYS A 124 -1.81 -11.93 -23.63
N LYS A 125 -0.98 -12.88 -23.19
CA LYS A 125 0.02 -13.54 -24.03
C LYS A 125 -0.62 -14.23 -25.24
N ARG A 126 -1.74 -14.93 -25.04
CA ARG A 126 -2.49 -15.62 -26.11
C ARG A 126 -3.07 -14.64 -27.14
N LYS A 127 -3.52 -13.47 -26.69
CA LYS A 127 -4.00 -12.38 -27.56
C LYS A 127 -2.88 -11.60 -28.25
N GLY A 128 -1.61 -11.95 -28.00
CA GLY A 128 -0.45 -11.24 -28.55
C GLY A 128 -0.18 -9.88 -27.90
N ASP A 129 -0.71 -9.62 -26.70
CA ASP A 129 -0.43 -8.39 -25.95
C ASP A 129 1.01 -8.42 -25.42
N LEU A 130 1.89 -7.66 -26.08
CA LEU A 130 3.30 -7.49 -25.71
C LEU A 130 3.48 -6.83 -24.32
N SER A 131 2.42 -6.23 -23.77
CA SER A 131 2.43 -5.53 -22.49
C SER A 131 2.24 -6.43 -21.28
N PHE A 132 2.01 -7.75 -21.45
CA PHE A 132 1.73 -8.65 -20.33
C PHE A 132 2.83 -8.63 -19.25
N LEU A 133 4.12 -8.54 -19.65
CA LEU A 133 5.22 -8.37 -18.69
C LEU A 133 5.16 -7.02 -17.96
N GLY A 134 4.69 -5.97 -18.63
CA GLY A 134 4.45 -4.66 -18.02
C GLY A 134 3.31 -4.69 -16.99
N HIS A 135 2.21 -5.36 -17.32
CA HIS A 135 1.12 -5.61 -16.36
C HIS A 135 1.62 -6.39 -15.15
N ALA A 136 2.40 -7.46 -15.38
CA ALA A 136 3.02 -8.24 -14.33
C ALA A 136 3.92 -7.37 -13.43
N MET A 137 4.82 -6.58 -14.01
CA MET A 137 5.71 -5.67 -13.28
C MET A 137 4.93 -4.62 -12.47
N THR A 138 3.85 -4.09 -13.02
CA THR A 138 3.04 -3.04 -12.37
C THR A 138 2.38 -3.61 -11.11
N PHE A 139 1.78 -4.79 -11.19
CA PHE A 139 1.17 -5.41 -10.01
C PHE A 139 2.21 -5.73 -8.93
N PHE A 140 3.42 -6.17 -9.34
CA PHE A 140 4.55 -6.38 -8.43
C PHE A 140 4.89 -5.09 -7.68
N LEU A 141 5.12 -3.99 -8.41
CA LEU A 141 5.56 -2.72 -7.85
C LEU A 141 4.51 -2.12 -6.93
N ASP A 142 3.30 -2.02 -7.47
CA ASP A 142 2.21 -1.29 -6.84
C ASP A 142 1.59 -2.08 -5.70
N GLY A 143 1.54 -3.41 -5.76
CA GLY A 143 0.95 -4.25 -4.72
C GLY A 143 1.87 -4.50 -3.53
N TYR A 144 3.19 -4.41 -3.74
CA TYR A 144 4.20 -4.80 -2.76
C TYR A 144 4.58 -3.67 -1.79
N GLU A 145 5.26 -2.63 -2.30
CA GLU A 145 5.87 -1.59 -1.47
C GLU A 145 4.84 -0.63 -0.88
N THR A 146 3.83 -0.25 -1.68
CA THR A 146 2.82 0.72 -1.23
C THR A 146 2.00 0.17 -0.06
N SER A 147 1.65 -1.12 -0.13
CA SER A 147 0.91 -1.81 0.91
C SER A 147 1.78 -2.08 2.13
N ALA A 148 3.08 -2.37 1.93
CA ALA A 148 4.02 -2.52 3.04
C ALA A 148 4.16 -1.20 3.81
N TYR A 149 4.32 -0.07 3.10
CA TYR A 149 4.35 1.25 3.70
C TYR A 149 3.10 1.52 4.55
N LEU A 150 1.92 1.27 3.98
CA LEU A 150 0.67 1.49 4.69
C LEU A 150 0.54 0.60 5.93
N LEU A 151 0.87 -0.69 5.83
CA LEU A 151 0.84 -1.61 6.97
C LEU A 151 1.82 -1.15 8.07
N THR A 152 3.04 -0.76 7.72
CA THR A 152 4.04 -0.24 8.67
C THR A 152 3.53 0.97 9.45
N TYR A 153 2.97 1.97 8.77
CA TYR A 153 2.41 3.15 9.45
C TYR A 153 1.14 2.83 10.21
N THR A 154 0.34 1.85 9.76
CA THR A 154 -0.87 1.44 10.49
C THR A 154 -0.50 0.78 11.82
N LEU A 155 0.51 -0.10 11.82
CA LEU A 155 1.05 -0.71 13.03
C LEU A 155 1.64 0.34 13.99
N LEU A 156 2.34 1.35 13.46
CA LEU A 156 2.85 2.47 14.25
C LEU A 156 1.72 3.28 14.91
N GLU A 157 0.67 3.62 14.16
CA GLU A 157 -0.45 4.39 14.71
C GLU A 157 -1.26 3.58 15.74
N LEU A 158 -1.43 2.27 15.54
CA LEU A 158 -2.01 1.40 16.56
C LEU A 158 -1.17 1.34 17.84
N ALA A 159 0.16 1.31 17.73
CA ALA A 159 1.07 1.34 18.87
C ALA A 159 1.05 2.69 19.61
N ARG A 160 0.80 3.79 18.90
CA ARG A 160 0.70 5.16 19.46
C ARG A 160 -0.65 5.47 20.10
N ASN A 161 -1.71 4.77 19.68
CA ASN A 161 -3.08 5.04 20.10
C ASN A 161 -3.70 3.79 20.74
N PRO A 162 -3.37 3.46 22.00
CA PRO A 162 -3.86 2.24 22.65
C PRO A 162 -5.39 2.12 22.69
N SER A 163 -6.12 3.23 22.83
CA SER A 163 -7.58 3.22 22.80
C SER A 163 -8.15 2.74 21.46
N VAL A 164 -7.57 3.19 20.35
CA VAL A 164 -7.93 2.73 19.00
C VAL A 164 -7.61 1.24 18.84
N GLN A 165 -6.47 0.79 19.37
CA GLN A 165 -6.08 -0.61 19.34
C GLN A 165 -7.07 -1.51 20.10
N VAL A 166 -7.50 -1.10 21.30
CA VAL A 166 -8.48 -1.84 22.11
C VAL A 166 -9.85 -1.90 21.43
N GLU A 167 -10.30 -0.82 20.80
CA GLU A 167 -11.55 -0.82 20.05
C GLU A 167 -11.49 -1.74 18.82
N ALA A 168 -10.39 -1.72 18.07
CA ALA A 168 -10.16 -2.62 16.95
C ALA A 168 -10.13 -4.10 17.38
N GLN A 169 -9.45 -4.39 18.49
CA GLN A 169 -9.43 -5.72 19.10
C GLN A 169 -10.85 -6.17 19.50
N SER A 170 -11.66 -5.26 20.04
CA SER A 170 -13.05 -5.56 20.41
C SER A 170 -13.92 -5.90 19.19
N GLU A 171 -13.77 -5.16 18.08
CA GLU A 171 -14.43 -5.49 16.80
C GLU A 171 -14.00 -6.88 16.30
N ILE A 172 -12.70 -7.16 16.31
CA ILE A 172 -12.13 -8.43 15.85
C ILE A 172 -12.65 -9.60 16.67
N ASP A 173 -12.74 -9.49 17.99
CA ASP A 173 -13.24 -10.56 18.86
C ASP A 173 -14.71 -10.91 18.56
N VAL A 174 -15.55 -9.88 18.38
CA VAL A 174 -16.97 -10.05 18.03
C VAL A 174 -17.11 -10.75 16.69
N VAL A 175 -16.40 -10.28 15.67
CA VAL A 175 -16.45 -10.86 14.32
C VAL A 175 -15.87 -12.29 14.30
N CYS A 176 -14.75 -12.52 14.98
CA CYS A 176 -14.15 -13.85 15.07
C CYS A 176 -15.10 -14.85 15.74
N LYS A 177 -15.82 -14.44 16.79
CA LYS A 177 -16.83 -15.29 17.45
C LYS A 177 -18.04 -15.56 16.54
N ALA A 178 -18.51 -14.56 15.81
CA ALA A 178 -19.67 -14.70 14.92
C ALA A 178 -19.39 -15.63 13.73
N HIS A 179 -18.18 -15.57 13.15
CA HIS A 179 -17.81 -16.33 11.96
C HIS A 179 -16.98 -17.59 12.26
N ASN A 180 -16.59 -17.83 13.52
CA ASN A 180 -15.60 -18.83 13.95
C ASN A 180 -14.21 -18.70 13.29
N THR A 181 -13.95 -17.57 12.63
CA THR A 181 -12.68 -17.26 11.95
C THR A 181 -12.64 -15.79 11.59
N ILE A 182 -11.42 -15.22 11.48
CA ILE A 182 -11.19 -13.89 10.89
C ILE A 182 -10.84 -13.96 9.38
N TYR A 183 -10.66 -15.17 8.84
CA TYR A 183 -10.13 -15.37 7.48
C TYR A 183 -11.22 -15.51 6.40
N SER A 184 -12.50 -15.63 6.79
CA SER A 184 -13.59 -15.72 5.82
C SER A 184 -13.87 -14.36 5.16
N TYR A 185 -14.40 -14.39 3.94
CA TYR A 185 -14.81 -13.16 3.24
C TYR A 185 -15.88 -12.40 4.03
N GLY A 186 -16.82 -13.11 4.66
CA GLY A 186 -17.86 -12.53 5.52
C GLY A 186 -17.26 -11.80 6.72
N ALA A 187 -16.36 -12.45 7.45
CA ALA A 187 -15.66 -11.85 8.59
C ALA A 187 -14.92 -10.57 8.19
N LEU A 188 -14.11 -10.64 7.12
CA LEU A 188 -13.35 -9.46 6.66
C LEU A 188 -14.25 -8.30 6.25
N LYS A 189 -15.44 -8.56 5.72
CA LYS A 189 -16.39 -7.51 5.34
C LYS A 189 -16.95 -6.76 6.55
N GLU A 190 -17.07 -7.42 7.70
CA GLU A 190 -17.63 -6.86 8.94
C GLU A 190 -16.60 -6.08 9.78
N LEU A 191 -15.29 -6.22 9.50
CA LEU A 191 -14.21 -5.45 10.14
C LEU A 191 -14.13 -4.00 9.62
N SER A 192 -15.20 -3.24 9.85
CA SER A 192 -15.41 -1.88 9.33
C SER A 192 -14.52 -0.84 10.02
N TYR A 193 -14.32 -0.94 11.33
CA TYR A 193 -13.47 -0.04 12.10
C TYR A 193 -12.00 -0.28 11.79
N LEU A 194 -11.61 -1.54 11.58
CA LEU A 194 -10.27 -1.85 11.09
C LEU A 194 -10.01 -1.23 9.70
N GLU A 195 -11.01 -1.19 8.84
CA GLU A 195 -10.94 -0.46 7.58
C GLU A 195 -10.80 1.06 7.82
N ASP A 196 -11.58 1.65 8.72
CA ASP A 196 -11.48 3.06 9.10
C ASP A 196 -10.07 3.46 9.57
N ILE A 197 -9.41 2.61 10.35
CA ILE A 197 -8.02 2.77 10.78
C ILE A 197 -7.07 2.82 9.58
N ILE A 198 -7.27 1.95 8.59
CA ILE A 198 -6.45 1.92 7.36
C ILE A 198 -6.61 3.23 6.58
N TYR A 199 -7.84 3.72 6.42
CA TYR A 199 -8.11 4.96 5.70
C TYR A 199 -7.61 6.20 6.43
N GLU A 200 -7.72 6.26 7.75
CA GLU A 200 -7.14 7.35 8.55
C GLU A 200 -5.60 7.32 8.51
N THR A 201 -5.01 6.13 8.50
CA THR A 201 -3.56 5.98 8.29
C THR A 201 -3.15 6.52 6.92
N LEU A 202 -3.88 6.19 5.85
CA LEU A 202 -3.64 6.74 4.52
C LEU A 202 -3.80 8.27 4.45
N ARG A 203 -4.69 8.84 5.26
CA ARG A 203 -4.86 10.29 5.34
C ARG A 203 -3.65 10.96 5.98
N ILE A 204 -3.19 10.45 7.12
CA ILE A 204 -2.06 11.05 7.85
C ILE A 204 -0.72 10.76 7.16
N HIS A 205 -0.57 9.55 6.63
CA HIS A 205 0.64 9.02 6.02
C HIS A 205 0.36 8.55 4.58
N PRO A 206 0.03 9.48 3.66
CA PRO A 206 -0.26 9.10 2.28
C PRO A 206 0.99 8.53 1.62
N VAL A 207 0.86 7.31 1.07
CA VAL A 207 1.94 6.65 0.33
C VAL A 207 2.38 7.53 -0.83
N ILE A 208 1.41 8.04 -1.61
CA ILE A 208 1.62 8.93 -2.75
C ILE A 208 1.20 10.35 -2.32
N LYS A 209 2.17 11.27 -2.27
CA LYS A 209 1.98 12.62 -1.72
C LYS A 209 1.35 13.63 -2.68
N PHE A 210 1.34 13.33 -3.97
CA PHE A 210 0.66 14.11 -4.99
C PHE A 210 0.17 13.22 -6.13
N LEU A 211 -0.88 13.64 -6.82
CA LEU A 211 -1.32 13.03 -8.08
C LEU A 211 -0.90 13.92 -9.25
N ASN A 212 -0.53 13.32 -10.38
CA ASN A 212 -0.26 14.06 -11.61
C ASN A 212 -1.41 13.87 -12.63
N ARG A 213 -1.71 14.92 -13.38
CA ARG A 213 -2.62 14.91 -14.55
C ARG A 213 -1.99 15.71 -15.68
N SER A 214 -2.28 15.33 -16.92
CA SER A 214 -1.89 16.08 -18.11
C SER A 214 -3.14 16.65 -18.77
N CYS A 215 -3.15 17.95 -19.04
CA CYS A 215 -4.24 18.59 -19.76
C CYS A 215 -4.25 18.12 -21.22
N THR A 216 -5.26 17.35 -21.62
CA THR A 216 -5.35 16.77 -22.98
C THR A 216 -6.03 17.71 -23.98
N LYS A 217 -6.87 18.61 -23.49
CA LYS A 217 -7.57 19.66 -24.24
C LYS A 217 -7.59 20.90 -23.38
N GLU A 218 -7.30 22.05 -24.00
CA GLU A 218 -7.35 23.34 -23.32
C GLU A 218 -8.69 23.52 -22.59
N CYS A 219 -8.61 23.96 -21.34
CA CYS A 219 -9.77 24.12 -20.48
C CYS A 219 -9.62 25.30 -19.53
N LEU A 220 -10.75 25.74 -18.98
CA LEU A 220 -10.83 26.76 -17.94
C LEU A 220 -11.14 26.09 -16.61
N LEU A 221 -10.34 26.37 -15.58
CA LEU A 221 -10.63 25.99 -14.19
C LEU A 221 -11.14 27.21 -13.42
N PRO A 222 -12.06 27.05 -12.45
CA PRO A 222 -12.48 28.16 -11.61
C PRO A 222 -11.28 28.73 -10.85
N SER A 223 -11.24 30.05 -10.70
CA SER A 223 -10.18 30.71 -9.94
C SER A 223 -10.21 30.31 -8.45
N PRO A 224 -9.04 30.11 -7.82
CA PRO A 224 -8.96 29.71 -6.41
C PRO A 224 -9.20 30.86 -5.42
N TYR A 225 -9.31 32.12 -5.89
CA TYR A 225 -9.46 33.30 -5.03
C TYR A 225 -10.94 33.60 -4.75
N GLN A 226 -11.29 33.84 -3.49
CA GLN A 226 -12.69 34.01 -3.05
C GLN A 226 -13.36 35.26 -3.63
N ASP A 227 -12.58 36.30 -3.99
CA ASP A 227 -13.09 37.56 -4.55
C ASP A 227 -13.08 37.59 -6.10
N SER A 228 -13.06 36.42 -6.74
CA SER A 228 -12.83 36.29 -8.18
C SER A 228 -13.98 35.63 -8.93
N ASP A 229 -15.21 36.04 -8.59
CA ASP A 229 -16.41 35.64 -9.30
C ASP A 229 -16.27 35.89 -10.82
N GLY A 230 -16.47 34.83 -11.60
CA GLY A 230 -16.31 34.87 -13.07
C GLY A 230 -14.88 34.79 -13.59
N MET A 231 -13.86 34.67 -12.73
CA MET A 231 -12.47 34.50 -13.15
C MET A 231 -12.10 33.03 -13.31
N PHE A 232 -11.35 32.73 -14.36
CA PHE A 232 -10.90 31.39 -14.70
C PHE A 232 -9.40 31.32 -14.92
N VAL A 233 -8.81 30.19 -14.56
CA VAL A 233 -7.43 29.85 -14.91
C VAL A 233 -7.44 29.05 -16.20
N GLN A 234 -6.89 29.61 -17.27
CA GLN A 234 -6.72 28.89 -18.54
C GLN A 234 -5.57 27.89 -18.43
N ILE A 235 -5.88 26.62 -18.68
CA ILE A 235 -4.93 25.52 -18.70
C ILE A 235 -4.73 25.08 -20.15
N LYS A 236 -3.54 25.34 -20.69
CA LYS A 236 -3.19 24.96 -22.06
C LYS A 236 -3.02 23.44 -22.18
N LYS A 237 -3.28 22.93 -23.38
CA LYS A 237 -2.99 21.53 -23.72
C LYS A 237 -1.51 21.21 -23.44
N GLY A 238 -1.27 20.07 -22.80
CA GLY A 238 0.06 19.58 -22.43
C GLY A 238 0.52 20.00 -21.02
N THR A 239 -0.15 20.97 -20.39
CA THR A 239 0.19 21.41 -19.03
C THR A 239 0.05 20.25 -18.03
N GLN A 240 1.10 20.02 -17.24
CA GLN A 240 1.06 19.08 -16.11
C GLN A 240 0.42 19.76 -14.91
N ILE A 241 -0.49 19.05 -14.25
CA ILE A 241 -1.20 19.49 -13.04
C ILE A 241 -0.82 18.53 -11.91
N PHE A 242 -0.35 19.08 -10.81
CA PHE A 242 0.00 18.33 -9.61
C PHE A 242 -1.01 18.64 -8.50
N ILE A 243 -1.68 17.61 -8.00
CA ILE A 243 -2.71 17.70 -6.95
C ILE A 243 -2.05 17.32 -5.62
N PRO A 244 -1.92 18.25 -4.65
CA PRO A 244 -1.13 18.02 -3.43
C PRO A 244 -1.92 17.19 -2.39
N VAL A 245 -1.90 15.87 -2.54
CA VAL A 245 -2.62 14.91 -1.68
C VAL A 245 -2.30 15.13 -0.19
N GLU A 246 -1.03 15.18 0.20
CA GLU A 246 -0.63 15.37 1.61
C GLU A 246 -1.14 16.70 2.18
N ALA A 247 -1.22 17.76 1.37
CA ALA A 247 -1.75 19.05 1.81
C ALA A 247 -3.27 19.00 1.98
N ILE A 248 -3.99 18.45 1.00
CA ILE A 248 -5.46 18.29 1.06
C ILE A 248 -5.87 17.44 2.26
N HIS A 249 -5.13 16.35 2.54
CA HIS A 249 -5.40 15.47 3.68
C HIS A 249 -5.13 16.10 5.04
N ARG A 250 -4.39 17.21 5.08
CA ARG A 250 -4.06 17.98 6.29
C ARG A 250 -4.80 19.32 6.37
N ASP A 251 -5.63 19.64 5.38
CA ASP A 251 -6.35 20.91 5.30
C ASP A 251 -7.47 20.95 6.35
N THR A 252 -7.42 21.97 7.22
CA THR A 252 -8.39 22.19 8.30
C THR A 252 -9.79 22.49 7.77
N LYS A 253 -9.91 22.91 6.50
CA LYS A 253 -11.20 23.06 5.81
C LYS A 253 -11.97 21.75 5.72
N TYR A 254 -11.27 20.62 5.56
CA TYR A 254 -11.89 19.30 5.39
C TYR A 254 -11.76 18.42 6.63
N TYR A 255 -10.73 18.67 7.47
CA TYR A 255 -10.36 17.84 8.60
C TYR A 255 -10.14 18.69 9.85
N HIS A 256 -11.11 18.72 10.76
CA HIS A 256 -10.92 19.31 12.10
C HIS A 256 -9.77 18.60 12.83
N ASP A 257 -8.84 19.29 13.49
CA ASP A 257 -7.64 18.69 14.11
C ASP A 257 -6.90 17.69 13.20
N PRO A 258 -6.39 18.12 12.04
CA PRO A 258 -5.90 17.22 10.99
C PRO A 258 -4.67 16.40 11.39
N LYS A 259 -4.00 16.76 12.50
CA LYS A 259 -2.85 16.02 13.05
C LYS A 259 -3.25 14.89 13.99
N LYS A 260 -4.47 14.91 14.54
CA LYS A 260 -4.98 13.85 15.42
C LYS A 260 -5.34 12.61 14.60
N PHE A 261 -4.87 11.45 15.03
CA PHE A 261 -5.29 10.16 14.49
C PHE A 261 -6.68 9.82 15.02
N ASP A 262 -7.68 9.88 14.15
CA ASP A 262 -9.08 9.60 14.49
C ASP A 262 -9.76 8.76 13.40
N PRO A 263 -9.79 7.43 13.56
CA PRO A 263 -10.45 6.54 12.62
C PRO A 263 -11.94 6.86 12.41
N HIS A 264 -12.64 7.42 13.40
CA HIS A 264 -14.08 7.70 13.28
C HIS A 264 -14.42 8.71 12.18
N ARG A 265 -13.45 9.50 11.70
CA ARG A 265 -13.61 10.34 10.50
C ARG A 265 -14.07 9.53 9.30
N PHE A 266 -13.66 8.27 9.23
CA PHE A 266 -13.97 7.35 8.16
C PHE A 266 -15.16 6.45 8.45
N LYS A 267 -15.89 6.60 9.55
CA LYS A 267 -17.22 5.99 9.66
C LYS A 267 -18.11 6.41 8.48
N GLN A 268 -18.96 5.51 7.99
CA GLN A 268 -19.75 5.69 6.77
C GLN A 268 -20.54 7.03 6.75
N GLU A 269 -21.14 7.40 7.88
CA GLU A 269 -21.85 8.67 8.06
C GLU A 269 -20.94 9.90 7.87
N ASN A 270 -19.71 9.85 8.38
CA ASN A 270 -18.74 10.93 8.31
C ASN A 270 -18.07 11.01 6.94
N ARG A 271 -17.82 9.87 6.28
CA ARG A 271 -17.37 9.82 4.87
C ARG A 271 -18.38 10.52 3.96
N SER A 272 -19.67 10.27 4.17
CA SER A 272 -20.74 10.78 3.31
C SER A 272 -20.93 12.30 3.43
N ARG A 273 -20.62 12.90 4.58
CA ARG A 273 -20.68 14.35 4.81
C ARG A 273 -19.45 15.11 4.29
N ARG A 274 -18.33 14.41 4.11
CA ARG A 274 -17.07 15.03 3.67
C ARG A 274 -17.18 15.45 2.21
N PRO A 275 -16.69 16.64 1.81
CA PRO A 275 -16.66 17.03 0.41
C PRO A 275 -15.98 15.96 -0.45
N LYS A 276 -16.55 15.66 -1.63
CA LYS A 276 -15.92 14.75 -2.59
C LYS A 276 -14.50 15.24 -2.91
N GLN A 277 -13.58 14.32 -3.21
CA GLN A 277 -12.19 14.63 -3.58
C GLN A 277 -11.33 15.27 -2.47
N SER A 278 -11.82 15.31 -1.23
CA SER A 278 -11.03 15.70 -0.05
C SER A 278 -10.23 14.53 0.56
N PHE A 279 -10.52 13.29 0.15
CA PHE A 279 -9.70 12.11 0.39
C PHE A 279 -9.26 11.51 -0.94
N LEU A 280 -7.96 11.24 -1.05
CA LEU A 280 -7.26 10.88 -2.29
C LEU A 280 -6.20 9.80 -2.05
N GLY A 281 -6.34 9.00 -0.98
CA GLY A 281 -5.35 7.98 -0.60
C GLY A 281 -5.10 6.91 -1.67
N PHE A 282 -6.10 6.66 -2.52
CA PHE A 282 -6.02 5.77 -3.68
C PHE A 282 -6.16 6.50 -5.02
N GLY A 283 -6.16 7.84 -5.02
CA GLY A 283 -6.55 8.65 -6.17
C GLY A 283 -8.06 8.80 -6.32
N ASP A 284 -8.49 9.25 -7.49
CA ASP A 284 -9.91 9.43 -7.84
C ASP A 284 -10.10 9.37 -9.38
N GLY A 285 -11.35 9.11 -9.79
CA GLY A 285 -11.78 9.03 -11.19
C GLY A 285 -11.40 7.73 -11.91
N PRO A 286 -11.46 7.69 -13.25
CA PRO A 286 -11.17 6.47 -14.04
C PRO A 286 -9.74 5.92 -13.91
N ARG A 287 -8.84 6.69 -13.29
CA ARG A 287 -7.43 6.32 -13.00
C ARG A 287 -7.18 6.17 -11.50
N ILE A 288 -8.23 5.91 -10.71
CA ILE A 288 -8.12 5.46 -9.32
C ILE A 288 -7.33 4.16 -9.24
N CYS A 289 -6.68 3.90 -8.10
CA CYS A 289 -5.90 2.70 -7.86
C CYS A 289 -6.73 1.43 -8.15
N PRO A 290 -6.37 0.62 -9.16
CA PRO A 290 -7.09 -0.61 -9.45
C PRO A 290 -6.90 -1.67 -8.35
N GLY A 291 -5.81 -1.57 -7.57
CA GLY A 291 -5.47 -2.48 -6.49
C GLY A 291 -6.09 -2.11 -5.13
N GLN A 292 -6.96 -1.11 -5.03
CA GLN A 292 -7.50 -0.62 -3.75
C GLN A 292 -8.10 -1.76 -2.91
N GLN A 293 -8.98 -2.58 -3.51
CA GLN A 293 -9.62 -3.69 -2.78
C GLN A 293 -8.60 -4.73 -2.30
N PHE A 294 -7.60 -5.05 -3.14
CA PHE A 294 -6.53 -5.97 -2.78
C PHE A 294 -5.67 -5.42 -1.63
N ALA A 295 -5.28 -4.15 -1.70
CA ALA A 295 -4.50 -3.45 -0.68
C ALA A 295 -5.24 -3.39 0.67
N VAL A 296 -6.50 -2.97 0.68
CA VAL A 296 -7.30 -2.92 1.91
C VAL A 296 -7.50 -4.33 2.48
N THR A 297 -7.80 -5.33 1.64
CA THR A 297 -8.00 -6.71 2.10
C THR A 297 -6.74 -7.30 2.71
N GLN A 298 -5.58 -7.16 2.05
CA GLN A 298 -4.34 -7.72 2.57
C GLN A 298 -3.93 -7.06 3.89
N ILE A 299 -4.11 -5.74 4.04
CA ILE A 299 -3.71 -5.04 5.26
C ILE A 299 -4.69 -5.38 6.39
N LYS A 300 -5.99 -5.40 6.09
CA LYS A 300 -7.04 -5.73 7.05
C LYS A 300 -6.87 -7.13 7.64
N ILE A 301 -6.59 -8.14 6.81
CA ILE A 301 -6.37 -9.51 7.30
C ILE A 301 -5.08 -9.66 8.12
N ALA A 302 -4.01 -8.92 7.76
CA ALA A 302 -2.79 -8.87 8.57
C ALA A 302 -3.06 -8.27 9.95
N LEU A 303 -3.72 -7.11 9.99
CA LEU A 303 -4.02 -6.43 11.25
C LEU A 303 -4.97 -7.26 12.12
N ALA A 304 -5.98 -7.90 11.53
CA ALA A 304 -6.90 -8.77 12.25
C ALA A 304 -6.15 -9.95 12.89
N ALA A 305 -5.28 -10.61 12.14
CA ALA A 305 -4.46 -11.71 12.65
C ALA A 305 -3.52 -11.24 13.78
N ILE A 306 -2.84 -10.10 13.60
CA ILE A 306 -1.93 -9.56 14.61
C ILE A 306 -2.68 -9.20 15.90
N LEU A 307 -3.75 -8.40 15.80
CA LEU A 307 -4.49 -7.87 16.95
C LEU A 307 -5.31 -8.95 17.69
N LEU A 308 -5.65 -10.05 17.01
CA LEU A 308 -6.24 -11.21 17.67
C LEU A 308 -5.27 -11.86 18.67
N HIS A 309 -3.96 -11.83 18.39
CA HIS A 309 -2.95 -12.55 19.17
C HIS A 309 -2.01 -11.66 19.98
N PHE A 310 -1.87 -10.38 19.64
CA PHE A 310 -0.86 -9.50 20.21
C PHE A 310 -1.41 -8.11 20.55
N ASN A 311 -0.84 -7.51 21.59
CA ASN A 311 -0.83 -6.07 21.79
C ASN A 311 0.46 -5.50 21.18
N ILE A 312 0.34 -4.34 20.54
CA ILE A 312 1.43 -3.65 19.85
C ILE A 312 1.82 -2.41 20.67
N SER A 313 3.11 -2.24 20.94
CA SER A 313 3.66 -1.05 21.57
C SER A 313 4.91 -0.56 20.85
N ILE A 314 5.31 0.68 21.11
CA ILE A 314 6.50 1.27 20.50
C ILE A 314 7.72 0.76 21.25
N ASN A 315 8.68 0.17 20.53
CA ASN A 315 9.96 -0.20 21.12
C ASN A 315 10.86 1.04 21.27
N ALA A 316 11.70 1.05 22.32
CA ALA A 316 12.64 2.14 22.62
C ALA A 316 13.65 2.43 21.50
N LYS A 317 13.91 1.47 20.59
CA LYS A 317 14.75 1.69 19.39
C LYS A 317 14.13 2.63 18.37
N THR A 318 12.82 2.88 18.43
CA THR A 318 12.15 3.84 17.54
C THR A 318 12.42 5.27 18.01
N ILE A 319 13.19 6.00 17.21
CA ILE A 319 13.57 7.39 17.52
C ILE A 319 12.66 8.37 16.76
N PHE A 320 12.01 9.26 17.50
CA PHE A 320 11.21 10.36 16.96
C PHE A 320 11.99 11.69 16.94
N PRO A 321 11.66 12.63 16.03
CA PRO A 321 10.69 12.50 14.94
C PRO A 321 11.21 11.61 13.80
N LEU A 322 10.30 10.90 13.12
CA LEU A 322 10.65 10.09 11.95
C LEU A 322 11.14 11.01 10.82
N ARG A 323 12.41 10.90 10.45
CA ARG A 323 12.99 11.78 9.42
C ARG A 323 12.59 11.32 8.02
N LYS A 324 12.15 12.24 7.17
CA LYS A 324 11.82 11.97 5.76
C LYS A 324 13.11 11.68 4.97
N LYS A 325 13.10 10.69 4.07
CA LYS A 325 14.14 10.52 3.06
C LYS A 325 13.86 11.52 1.93
N PHE A 326 14.74 12.50 1.73
CA PHE A 326 14.55 13.60 0.75
C PHE A 326 14.46 13.13 -0.71
N TYR A 327 15.03 11.96 -1.01
CA TYR A 327 15.22 11.48 -2.37
C TYR A 327 14.12 10.51 -2.82
N HIS A 328 12.96 10.41 -2.17
CA HIS A 328 11.90 9.55 -2.72
C HIS A 328 10.53 9.99 -2.25
N LEU A 329 9.57 10.06 -3.17
CA LEU A 329 8.22 10.54 -2.90
C LEU A 329 7.44 9.60 -1.98
N SER A 330 7.81 8.31 -1.98
CA SER A 330 7.12 7.23 -1.27
C SER A 330 8.14 6.21 -0.72
N LYS A 331 8.82 6.51 0.40
CA LYS A 331 9.70 5.53 1.09
C LYS A 331 9.49 5.58 2.58
N PHE A 332 9.73 4.44 3.22
CA PHE A 332 9.89 4.29 4.66
C PHE A 332 10.77 5.40 5.25
N PRO A 333 10.53 5.79 6.51
CA PRO A 333 11.31 6.84 7.16
C PRO A 333 12.81 6.48 7.18
N LYS A 334 13.65 7.51 7.35
CA LYS A 334 15.11 7.31 7.46
C LYS A 334 15.45 6.54 8.74
N ASN A 335 14.73 6.82 9.82
CA ASN A 335 14.82 6.09 11.08
C ASN A 335 13.95 4.84 11.00
N GLU A 336 14.43 3.73 11.56
CA GLU A 336 13.69 2.46 11.62
C GLU A 336 12.55 2.55 12.63
N ILE A 337 11.43 1.87 12.33
CA ILE A 337 10.30 1.74 13.25
C ILE A 337 10.36 0.34 13.85
N TRP A 338 10.75 0.26 15.10
CA TRP A 338 10.75 -0.95 15.93
C TRP A 338 9.49 -0.97 16.80
N LEU A 339 8.77 -2.10 16.77
CA LEU A 339 7.56 -2.32 17.55
C LEU A 339 7.72 -3.58 18.38
N ASP A 340 7.12 -3.56 19.57
CA ASP A 340 7.01 -4.72 20.45
C ASP A 340 5.62 -5.34 20.33
N PHE A 341 5.56 -6.66 20.32
CA PHE A 341 4.36 -7.49 20.18
C PHE A 341 4.25 -8.38 21.40
N SER A 342 3.47 -8.01 22.40
CA SER A 342 3.24 -8.86 23.58
C SER A 342 2.00 -9.73 23.37
N VAL A 343 2.05 -11.00 23.75
CA VAL A 343 0.90 -11.92 23.67
C VAL A 343 -0.32 -11.28 24.34
N ARG A 344 -1.44 -11.24 23.62
CA ARG A 344 -2.71 -10.74 24.13
C ARG A 344 -3.38 -11.84 24.94
N THR A 345 -3.57 -11.62 26.23
CA THR A 345 -4.39 -12.49 27.07
C THR A 345 -5.86 -12.14 26.82
N THR A 346 -6.56 -12.90 25.99
CA THR A 346 -8.01 -12.81 25.89
C THR A 346 -8.59 -13.29 27.21
N GLN A 347 -9.28 -12.41 27.94
CA GLN A 347 -10.14 -12.86 29.05
C GLN A 347 -11.28 -13.67 28.42
N THR A 348 -11.11 -14.99 28.33
CA THR A 348 -12.23 -15.91 28.24
C THR A 348 -13.04 -15.71 29.51
N LYS A 349 -14.02 -14.79 29.47
CA LYS A 349 -15.12 -14.83 30.43
C LYS A 349 -15.83 -16.16 30.18
N GLN A 350 -15.69 -17.04 31.18
CA GLN A 350 -16.32 -18.35 31.29
C GLN A 350 -17.83 -18.27 31.03
#